data_AF-A0A6A8QGW2-F1
#
_entry.id   AF-A0A6A8QGW2-F1
#
_cell.length_a   1.000
_cell.length_b   1.000
_cell.length_c   1.000
_cell.angle_alpha   90.00
_cell.angle_beta   90.00
_cell.angle_gamma   90.00
#
_symmetry.space_group_name_H-M   'P 1'
#
loop_
_entity.id
_entity.type
_entity.pdbx_description
1 polymer ?
#
loop_
_entity_poly.entity_id
_entity_poly.type
_entity_poly.pdbx_seq_one_letter_code
_entity_poly.pdbx_strand_id
1 'polypeptide(L)'
;MAQLPILVAPDPRLKLKAKPVDGVDDALRRLMDDMLETMYVAPGIGLAAPQVGVSRRVLVIDIAKEGEPKAPLCMANPELVSVSDDDAVYEEGCLSVPEHYAEVVRPARVTVRFLDRDGITRELDADGLLATVVQHEMDHLDGILFIDHLSNLKRNMILRKLSKSRKAATDPAL
;
A
#
# COMPACT_ATOMS: atom_id res chain seq x y z
N MET A 1 -3.77 5.25 19.34
CA MET A 1 -4.21 5.34 17.94
C MET A 1 -5.28 4.30 17.72
N ALA A 2 -6.15 4.49 16.73
CA ALA A 2 -7.23 3.55 16.40
C ALA A 2 -6.77 2.53 15.36
N GLN A 3 -7.22 1.29 15.47
CA GLN A 3 -7.02 0.27 14.44
C GLN A 3 -8.11 0.40 13.38
N LEU A 4 -7.70 0.55 12.12
CA LEU A 4 -8.60 0.73 10.99
C LEU A 4 -8.83 -0.63 10.28
N PRO A 5 -10.08 -1.00 9.92
CA PRO A 5 -10.32 -2.21 9.17
C PRO A 5 -9.66 -2.16 7.78
N ILE A 6 -8.86 -3.18 7.46
CA ILE A 6 -8.25 -3.32 6.14
C ILE A 6 -9.24 -3.99 5.19
N LEU A 7 -9.48 -3.35 4.05
CA LEU A 7 -10.29 -3.86 2.95
C LEU A 7 -9.55 -4.99 2.23
N VAL A 8 -10.29 -6.04 1.88
CA VAL A 8 -9.76 -7.21 1.18
C VAL A 8 -10.39 -7.34 -0.20
N ALA A 9 -9.58 -7.62 -1.21
CA ALA A 9 -10.05 -7.86 -2.57
C ALA A 9 -11.05 -9.04 -2.62
N PRO A 10 -12.08 -9.01 -3.47
CA PRO A 10 -12.36 -8.01 -4.51
C PRO A 10 -13.29 -6.87 -4.04
N ASP A 11 -13.10 -6.30 -2.83
CA ASP A 11 -13.86 -5.08 -2.46
C ASP A 11 -13.66 -3.98 -3.53
N PRO A 12 -14.74 -3.47 -4.15
CA PRO A 12 -14.63 -2.52 -5.27
C PRO A 12 -14.01 -1.18 -4.87
N ARG A 13 -14.03 -0.83 -3.57
CA ARG A 13 -13.40 0.40 -3.08
C ARG A 13 -11.89 0.42 -3.30
N LEU A 14 -11.25 -0.75 -3.33
CA LEU A 14 -9.81 -0.90 -3.65
C LEU A 14 -9.48 -0.58 -5.12
N LYS A 15 -10.48 -0.39 -5.99
CA LYS A 15 -10.31 -0.01 -7.39
C LYS A 15 -10.59 1.48 -7.65
N LEU A 16 -10.90 2.25 -6.60
CA LEU A 16 -11.15 3.68 -6.73
C LEU A 16 -9.83 4.45 -6.66
N LYS A 17 -9.62 5.38 -7.60
CA LYS A 17 -8.51 6.34 -7.51
C LYS A 17 -8.70 7.27 -6.31
N ALA A 18 -7.67 7.38 -5.49
CA ALA A 18 -7.64 8.25 -4.33
C ALA A 18 -7.54 9.73 -4.74
N LYS A 19 -8.17 10.60 -3.96
CA LYS A 19 -8.16 12.05 -4.22
C LYS A 19 -6.93 12.72 -3.63
N PRO A 20 -6.34 13.71 -4.31
CA PRO A 20 -5.26 14.50 -3.72
C PRO A 20 -5.75 15.22 -2.46
N VAL A 21 -4.80 15.57 -1.58
CA VAL A 21 -5.05 16.38 -0.39
C VAL A 21 -4.46 17.78 -0.58
N ASP A 22 -5.08 18.82 -0.01
CA ASP A 22 -4.59 20.20 -0.17
C ASP A 22 -3.34 20.50 0.68
N GLY A 23 -3.13 19.71 1.74
CA GLY A 23 -2.00 19.84 2.66
C GLY A 23 -2.13 18.86 3.82
N VAL A 24 -1.19 18.95 4.79
CA VAL A 24 -1.11 18.03 5.92
C VAL A 24 -1.58 18.70 7.21
N ASP A 25 -2.90 18.64 7.42
CA ASP A 25 -3.56 19.11 8.64
C ASP A 25 -3.49 18.06 9.77
N ASP A 26 -4.00 18.43 10.95
CA ASP A 26 -4.02 17.54 12.12
C ASP A 26 -4.86 16.28 11.87
N ALA A 27 -5.89 16.34 11.02
CA ALA A 27 -6.71 15.19 10.70
C ALA A 27 -5.94 14.19 9.81
N LEU A 28 -5.14 14.68 8.87
CA LEU A 28 -4.29 13.86 8.02
C LEU A 28 -3.13 13.24 8.82
N ARG A 29 -2.53 13.98 9.75
CA ARG A 29 -1.50 13.42 10.65
C ARG A 29 -2.08 12.30 11.51
N ARG A 30 -3.28 12.47 12.06
CA ARG A 30 -3.99 11.41 12.80
C ARG A 30 -4.28 10.18 11.92
N LEU A 31 -4.67 10.39 10.66
CA LEU A 31 -4.87 9.30 9.72
C LEU A 31 -3.56 8.52 9.45
N MET A 32 -2.45 9.22 9.21
CA MET A 32 -1.13 8.61 9.01
C MET A 32 -0.71 7.79 10.24
N ASP A 33 -0.92 8.36 11.43
CA ASP A 33 -0.67 7.72 12.72
C ASP A 33 -1.52 6.43 12.87
N ASP A 34 -2.84 6.50 12.68
CA ASP A 34 -3.74 5.34 12.76
C ASP A 34 -3.42 4.28 11.68
N MET A 35 -2.97 4.70 10.49
CA MET A 35 -2.50 3.79 9.43
C MET A 35 -1.21 3.07 9.82
N LEU A 36 -0.24 3.76 10.44
CA LEU A 36 0.98 3.15 10.94
C LEU A 36 0.67 2.10 12.02
N GLU A 37 -0.18 2.45 12.98
CA GLU A 37 -0.63 1.49 14.02
C GLU A 37 -1.30 0.26 13.38
N THR A 38 -2.23 0.49 12.45
CA THR A 38 -2.92 -0.58 11.72
C THR A 38 -1.93 -1.48 10.97
N MET A 39 -0.94 -0.88 10.29
CA MET A 39 0.11 -1.59 9.56
C MET A 39 0.96 -2.46 10.49
N TYR A 40 1.40 -1.92 11.63
CA TYR A 40 2.22 -2.68 12.59
C TYR A 40 1.45 -3.83 13.25
N VAL A 41 0.15 -3.68 13.50
CA VAL A 41 -0.70 -4.74 14.05
C VAL A 41 -1.01 -5.82 13.01
N ALA A 42 -1.10 -5.46 11.72
CA ALA A 42 -1.32 -6.37 10.60
C ALA A 42 -0.03 -6.98 10.01
N PRO A 43 1.05 -7.05 10.81
CA PRO A 43 2.48 -7.01 10.43
C PRO A 43 2.81 -6.73 8.95
N GLY A 44 2.45 -5.54 8.45
CA GLY A 44 2.85 -5.05 7.12
C GLY A 44 4.05 -4.09 7.16
N ILE A 45 4.62 -3.82 5.99
CA ILE A 45 5.72 -2.84 5.79
C ILE A 45 5.27 -1.61 4.98
N GLY A 46 4.03 -1.61 4.49
CA GLY A 46 3.39 -0.52 3.76
C GLY A 46 1.87 -0.58 3.95
N LEU A 47 1.23 0.59 3.92
CA LEU A 47 -0.23 0.71 3.90
C LEU A 47 -0.66 2.04 3.25
N ALA A 48 -1.57 1.94 2.28
CA ALA A 48 -2.20 3.07 1.61
C ALA A 48 -3.61 3.35 2.15
N ALA A 49 -4.00 4.62 2.21
CA ALA A 49 -5.30 5.05 2.74
C ALA A 49 -6.52 4.37 2.08
N PRO A 50 -6.53 4.06 0.75
CA PRO A 50 -7.60 3.28 0.14
C PRO A 50 -7.81 1.89 0.76
N GLN A 51 -6.76 1.27 1.30
CA GLN A 51 -6.85 -0.04 1.96
C GLN A 51 -7.62 0.03 3.27
N VAL A 52 -7.70 1.20 3.91
CA VAL A 52 -8.55 1.43 5.10
C VAL A 52 -9.85 2.15 4.76
N GLY A 53 -10.24 2.16 3.48
CA GLY A 53 -11.48 2.75 3.00
C GLY A 53 -11.49 4.28 2.90
N VAL A 54 -10.32 4.92 2.98
CA VAL A 54 -10.18 6.38 2.91
C VAL A 54 -9.67 6.80 1.53
N SER A 55 -10.48 7.55 0.78
CA SER A 55 -10.11 8.04 -0.56
C SER A 55 -9.26 9.32 -0.49
N ARG A 56 -8.02 9.18 -0.01
CA ARG A 56 -7.01 10.24 0.03
C ARG A 56 -5.66 9.70 -0.46
N ARG A 57 -4.87 10.50 -1.18
CA ARG A 57 -3.53 10.13 -1.66
C ARG A 57 -2.52 10.17 -0.52
N VAL A 58 -2.63 9.23 0.41
CA VAL A 58 -1.75 9.08 1.57
C VAL A 58 -1.32 7.63 1.68
N LEU A 59 -0.03 7.41 1.90
CA LEU A 59 0.55 6.11 2.22
C LEU A 59 1.55 6.24 3.37
N VAL A 60 1.75 5.14 4.09
CA VAL A 60 2.76 5.00 5.15
C VAL A 60 3.59 3.76 4.90
N ILE A 61 4.88 3.82 5.23
CA ILE A 61 5.86 2.76 4.98
C ILE A 61 6.78 2.67 6.19
N ASP A 62 7.14 1.45 6.59
CA ASP A 62 8.27 1.22 7.49
C ASP A 62 8.91 -0.13 7.14
N ILE A 63 10.14 -0.08 6.64
CA ILE A 63 10.91 -1.25 6.23
C ILE A 63 12.00 -1.63 7.23
N ALA A 64 12.00 -1.02 8.42
CA ALA A 64 12.91 -1.40 9.50
C ALA A 64 12.71 -2.87 9.86
N LYS A 65 13.82 -3.61 10.02
CA LYS A 65 13.76 -5.03 10.38
C LYS A 65 13.41 -5.22 11.85
N GLU A 66 13.01 -6.43 12.22
CA GLU A 66 12.81 -6.78 13.62
C GLU A 66 14.08 -6.51 14.44
N GLY A 67 13.94 -5.75 15.53
CA GLY A 67 15.05 -5.31 16.38
C GLY A 67 15.74 -4.03 15.95
N GLU A 68 15.45 -3.50 14.76
CA GLU A 68 15.91 -2.17 14.33
C GLU A 68 14.93 -1.07 14.82
N PRO A 69 15.42 0.15 15.08
CA PRO A 69 14.54 1.28 15.36
C PRO A 69 13.58 1.51 14.18
N LYS A 70 12.29 1.65 14.49
CA LYS A 70 11.26 2.03 13.50
C LYS A 70 11.66 3.32 12.78
N ALA A 71 11.48 3.35 11.46
CA ALA A 71 11.81 4.49 10.62
C ALA A 71 10.64 4.81 9.66
N PRO A 72 9.47 5.22 10.19
CA PRO A 72 8.28 5.39 9.38
C PRO A 72 8.43 6.55 8.39
N LEU A 73 7.99 6.31 7.16
CA LEU A 73 7.79 7.32 6.14
C LEU A 73 6.28 7.55 5.98
N CYS A 74 5.86 8.81 6.03
CA CYS A 74 4.50 9.21 5.72
C CYS A 74 4.52 10.07 4.48
N MET A 75 3.77 9.70 3.45
CA MET A 75 3.76 10.41 2.18
C MET A 75 2.34 10.82 1.81
N ALA A 76 2.11 12.12 1.71
CA ALA A 76 0.91 12.71 1.12
C ALA A 76 1.20 13.21 -0.30
N ASN A 77 0.26 12.96 -1.22
CA ASN A 77 0.39 13.25 -2.65
C ASN A 77 1.72 12.79 -3.29
N PRO A 78 2.15 11.53 -3.10
CA PRO A 78 3.39 11.07 -3.73
C PRO A 78 3.27 11.08 -5.26
N GLU A 79 4.37 11.48 -5.91
CA GLU A 79 4.54 11.58 -7.36
C GLU A 79 5.92 11.02 -7.74
N LEU A 80 5.99 10.18 -8.79
CA LEU A 80 7.25 9.72 -9.36
C LEU A 80 7.89 10.86 -10.17
N VAL A 81 9.06 11.32 -9.72
CA VAL A 81 9.88 12.32 -10.43
C VAL A 81 10.78 11.64 -11.46
N SER A 82 11.30 10.46 -11.12
CA SER A 82 12.14 9.67 -12.01
C SER A 82 11.97 8.17 -11.72
N VAL A 83 12.23 7.35 -12.74
CA VAL A 83 12.29 5.88 -12.63
C VAL A 83 13.54 5.40 -13.38
N SER A 84 14.16 4.31 -12.93
CA SER A 84 15.29 3.71 -13.64
C SER A 84 14.86 2.97 -14.90
N ASP A 85 15.78 2.85 -15.86
CA ASP A 85 15.63 1.96 -17.02
C ASP A 85 15.76 0.47 -16.64
N ASP A 86 16.47 0.18 -15.55
CA ASP A 86 16.62 -1.17 -15.01
C ASP A 86 15.37 -1.60 -14.24
N ASP A 87 14.95 -2.84 -14.45
CA ASP A 87 13.89 -3.50 -13.69
C ASP A 87 14.46 -4.39 -12.57
N ALA A 88 13.67 -4.56 -11.51
CA ALA A 88 13.89 -5.54 -10.45
C ALA A 88 12.66 -6.42 -10.26
N VAL A 89 12.89 -7.68 -9.91
CA VAL A 89 11.83 -8.65 -9.61
C VAL A 89 11.79 -8.86 -8.10
N TYR A 90 10.61 -8.68 -7.51
CA TYR A 90 10.35 -8.95 -6.09
C TYR A 90 9.11 -9.80 -5.91
N GLU A 91 9.14 -10.72 -4.95
CA GLU A 91 7.95 -11.41 -4.48
C GLU A 91 7.14 -10.47 -3.58
N GLU A 92 6.00 -9.99 -4.08
CA GLU A 92 5.11 -9.08 -3.36
C GLU A 92 3.98 -9.84 -2.67
N GLY A 93 3.66 -9.40 -1.46
CA GLY A 93 2.39 -9.68 -0.78
C GLY A 93 1.61 -8.37 -0.56
N CYS A 94 0.36 -8.48 -0.10
CA CYS A 94 -0.47 -7.30 0.17
C CYS A 94 -1.45 -7.59 1.29
N LEU A 95 -1.60 -6.67 2.25
CA LEU A 95 -2.59 -6.79 3.33
C LEU A 95 -4.04 -6.89 2.81
N SER A 96 -4.31 -6.33 1.62
CA SER A 96 -5.61 -6.42 0.95
C SER A 96 -5.80 -7.67 0.08
N VAL A 97 -4.78 -8.53 -0.04
CA VAL A 97 -4.79 -9.78 -0.80
C VAL A 97 -4.12 -10.87 0.05
N PRO A 98 -4.72 -11.23 1.20
CA PRO A 98 -4.06 -12.06 2.21
C PRO A 98 -3.69 -13.45 1.66
N GLU A 99 -2.60 -14.01 2.21
CA GLU A 99 -2.08 -15.35 1.88
C GLU A 99 -1.66 -15.56 0.41
N HIS A 100 -1.52 -14.48 -0.35
CA HIS A 100 -1.13 -14.53 -1.75
C HIS A 100 0.11 -13.70 -2.01
N TYR A 101 1.08 -14.37 -2.62
CA TYR A 101 2.37 -13.80 -2.98
C TYR A 101 2.66 -14.09 -4.45
N ALA A 102 3.30 -13.16 -5.14
CA ALA A 102 3.75 -13.35 -6.51
C ALA A 102 4.91 -12.43 -6.86
N GLU A 103 5.79 -12.90 -7.74
CA GLU A 103 6.78 -12.07 -8.39
C GLU A 103 6.11 -10.99 -9.25
N VAL A 104 6.53 -9.74 -9.06
CA VAL A 104 6.16 -8.58 -9.85
C VAL A 104 7.44 -7.87 -10.29
N VAL A 105 7.41 -7.35 -11.52
CA VAL A 105 8.53 -6.61 -12.11
C VAL A 105 8.23 -5.12 -11.99
N ARG A 106 9.17 -4.36 -11.42
CA ARG A 106 9.06 -2.90 -11.28
C ARG A 106 10.42 -2.23 -11.59
N PRO A 107 10.43 -0.94 -11.94
CA PRO A 107 11.66 -0.15 -11.93
C PRO A 107 12.46 -0.36 -10.64
N ALA A 108 13.75 -0.67 -10.79
CA ALA A 108 14.65 -1.01 -9.69
C ALA A 108 14.94 0.18 -8.75
N ARG A 109 14.84 1.41 -9.27
CA ARG A 109 15.01 2.66 -8.52
C ARG A 109 13.96 3.68 -8.94
N VAL A 110 13.52 4.49 -7.99
CA VAL A 110 12.60 5.61 -8.23
C VAL A 110 12.99 6.82 -7.40
N THR A 111 12.76 8.02 -7.92
CA THR A 111 12.75 9.24 -7.11
C THR A 111 11.28 9.65 -6.90
N VAL A 112 10.86 9.78 -5.64
CA VAL A 112 9.49 10.18 -5.29
C VAL A 112 9.48 11.55 -4.62
N ARG A 113 8.59 12.44 -5.06
CA ARG A 113 8.30 13.71 -4.42
C ARG A 113 6.97 13.63 -3.69
N PHE A 114 6.92 14.13 -2.46
CA PHE A 114 5.72 14.06 -1.61
C PHE A 114 5.73 15.15 -0.54
N LEU A 115 4.59 15.33 0.14
CA LEU A 115 4.51 16.07 1.40
C LEU A 115 4.70 15.10 2.56
N ASP A 116 5.65 15.38 3.46
CA ASP A 116 5.88 14.58 4.65
C ASP A 116 4.79 14.79 5.73
N ARG A 117 4.94 14.12 6.88
CA ARG A 117 3.98 14.23 8.00
C ARG A 117 3.79 15.67 8.51
N ASP A 118 4.77 16.55 8.32
CA ASP A 118 4.72 17.95 8.73
C ASP A 118 4.26 18.87 7.59
N GLY A 119 3.93 18.31 6.43
CA GLY A 119 3.48 19.04 5.24
C GLY A 119 4.62 19.68 4.45
N ILE A 120 5.86 19.26 4.69
CA ILE A 120 7.04 19.79 4.00
C ILE A 120 7.28 18.93 2.75
N THR A 121 7.52 19.58 1.61
CA THR A 121 7.90 18.89 0.38
C THR A 121 9.25 18.21 0.55
N ARG A 122 9.29 16.89 0.30
CA ARG A 122 10.49 16.06 0.28
C ARG A 122 10.62 15.39 -1.08
N GLU A 123 11.87 15.10 -1.42
CA GLU A 123 12.22 14.15 -2.47
C GLU A 123 13.03 13.01 -1.83
N LEU A 124 12.75 11.79 -2.23
CA LEU A 124 13.40 10.58 -1.75
C LEU A 124 13.79 9.71 -2.93
N ASP A 125 15.08 9.41 -3.02
CA ASP A 125 15.57 8.34 -3.86
C ASP A 125 15.38 7.01 -3.14
N ALA A 126 14.65 6.10 -3.77
CA ALA A 126 14.36 4.77 -3.26
C ALA A 126 14.94 3.73 -4.22
N ASP A 127 15.59 2.72 -3.65
CA ASP A 127 16.05 1.53 -4.35
C ASP A 127 15.67 0.26 -3.57
N GLY A 128 15.98 -0.90 -4.15
CA GLY A 128 15.81 -2.18 -3.46
C GLY A 128 14.37 -2.43 -2.99
N LEU A 129 14.22 -2.89 -1.75
CA LEU A 129 12.91 -3.14 -1.15
C LEU A 129 12.09 -1.85 -1.01
N LEU A 130 12.73 -0.71 -0.70
CA LEU A 130 12.01 0.55 -0.52
C LEU A 130 11.35 1.01 -1.83
N ALA A 131 12.06 0.88 -2.96
CA ALA A 131 11.50 1.19 -4.27
C ALA A 131 10.27 0.34 -4.59
N THR A 132 10.31 -0.96 -4.27
CA THR A 132 9.17 -1.86 -4.47
C THR A 132 7.97 -1.45 -3.61
N VAL A 133 8.18 -1.21 -2.31
CA VAL A 133 7.09 -0.84 -1.39
C VAL A 133 6.48 0.51 -1.78
N VAL A 134 7.29 1.53 -2.08
CA VAL A 134 6.78 2.84 -2.53
C VAL A 134 5.90 2.69 -3.77
N GLN A 135 6.36 1.96 -4.78
CA GLN A 135 5.58 1.75 -6.01
C GLN A 135 4.31 0.93 -5.76
N HIS A 136 4.35 -0.08 -4.90
CA HIS A 136 3.18 -0.87 -4.49
C HIS A 136 2.13 -0.01 -3.80
N GLU A 137 2.53 0.82 -2.84
CA GLU A 137 1.60 1.69 -2.12
C GLU A 137 1.08 2.83 -3.00
N MET A 138 1.87 3.32 -3.95
CA MET A 138 1.40 4.27 -4.97
C MET A 138 0.37 3.65 -5.93
N ASP A 139 0.55 2.40 -6.35
CA ASP A 139 -0.45 1.66 -7.14
C ASP A 139 -1.81 1.62 -6.42
N HIS A 140 -1.82 1.40 -5.11
CA HIS A 140 -3.05 1.44 -4.32
C HIS A 140 -3.77 2.79 -4.39
N LEU A 141 -3.04 3.90 -4.45
CA LEU A 141 -3.62 5.24 -4.63
C LEU A 141 -4.30 5.41 -6.00
N ASP A 142 -3.90 4.62 -6.98
CA ASP A 142 -4.45 4.62 -8.33
C ASP A 142 -5.46 3.48 -8.58
N GLY A 143 -5.83 2.75 -7.53
CA GLY A 143 -6.78 1.63 -7.59
C GLY A 143 -6.21 0.37 -8.23
N ILE A 144 -4.88 0.26 -8.27
CA ILE A 144 -4.13 -0.87 -8.81
C ILE A 144 -3.71 -1.76 -7.64
N LEU A 145 -3.87 -3.07 -7.80
CA LEU A 145 -3.35 -4.07 -6.85
C LEU A 145 -2.21 -4.82 -7.52
N PHE A 146 -1.25 -5.36 -6.78
CA PHE A 146 -0.13 -6.10 -7.37
C PHE A 146 -0.58 -7.26 -8.28
N ILE A 147 -1.72 -7.90 -7.96
CA ILE A 147 -2.32 -8.97 -8.77
C ILE A 147 -2.76 -8.51 -10.17
N ASP A 148 -2.88 -7.21 -10.40
CA ASP A 148 -3.20 -6.64 -11.71
C ASP A 148 -1.99 -6.66 -12.66
N HIS A 149 -0.76 -6.75 -12.14
CA HIS A 149 0.47 -6.95 -12.91
C HIS A 149 0.68 -8.41 -13.32
N LEU A 150 -0.11 -9.33 -12.77
CA LEU A 150 -0.04 -10.76 -13.07
C LEU A 150 -0.84 -11.12 -14.33
N SER A 151 -0.58 -12.30 -14.88
CA SER A 151 -1.40 -12.84 -15.96
C SER A 151 -2.88 -12.93 -15.54
N ASN A 152 -3.79 -12.69 -16.50
CA ASN A 152 -5.23 -12.73 -16.26
C ASN A 152 -5.70 -14.02 -15.59
N LEU A 153 -5.09 -15.16 -15.93
CA LEU A 153 -5.41 -16.45 -15.33
C LEU A 153 -5.05 -16.46 -13.83
N LYS A 154 -3.81 -16.06 -13.48
CA LYS A 154 -3.33 -16.05 -12.08
C LYS A 154 -4.14 -15.05 -11.24
N ARG A 155 -4.39 -13.86 -11.76
CA ARG A 155 -5.25 -12.84 -11.14
C ARG A 155 -6.66 -13.39 -10.84
N ASN A 156 -7.32 -13.97 -11.83
CA ASN A 156 -8.67 -14.52 -11.68
C ASN A 156 -8.73 -15.68 -10.69
N MET A 157 -7.69 -16.53 -10.63
CA MET A 157 -7.60 -17.59 -9.63
C MET A 157 -7.53 -17.03 -8.20
N ILE A 158 -6.71 -16.00 -7.97
CA ILE A 158 -6.59 -15.33 -6.66
C ILE A 158 -7.93 -14.70 -6.24
N LEU A 159 -8.55 -13.91 -7.12
CA LEU A 159 -9.83 -13.27 -6.84
C LEU A 159 -10.95 -14.27 -6.51
N ARG A 160 -10.96 -15.43 -7.19
CA ARG A 160 -11.90 -16.52 -6.89
C ARG A 160 -11.66 -17.14 -5.51
N LYS A 161 -10.41 -17.33 -5.09
CA LYS A 161 -10.06 -17.85 -3.76
C LYS A 161 -10.53 -16.88 -2.67
N LEU A 162 -10.17 -15.60 -2.79
CA LEU A 162 -10.57 -14.55 -1.84
C LEU A 162 -12.10 -14.42 -1.72
N SER A 163 -12.82 -14.50 -2.84
CA SER A 163 -14.29 -14.46 -2.84
C SER A 163 -14.92 -15.62 -2.08
N LYS A 164 -14.30 -16.81 -2.10
CA LYS A 164 -14.78 -17.97 -1.33
C LYS A 164 -14.51 -17.80 0.16
N SER A 165 -13.30 -17.38 0.55
CA SER A 165 -12.93 -17.16 1.95
C SER A 165 -13.81 -16.09 2.60
N ARG A 166 -14.12 -15.01 1.87
CA ARG A 166 -15.03 -13.97 2.36
C ARG A 166 -16.47 -14.47 2.60
N LYS A 167 -16.99 -15.33 1.72
CA LYS A 167 -18.31 -15.96 1.91
C LYS A 167 -18.33 -16.86 3.14
N ALA A 168 -17.29 -17.68 3.33
CA ALA A 168 -17.19 -18.54 4.51
C ALA A 168 -17.11 -17.74 5.82
N ALA A 169 -16.42 -16.59 5.84
CA ALA A 169 -16.32 -15.73 7.01
C ALA A 169 -17.62 -14.92 7.31
N THR A 170 -18.56 -14.84 6.37
CA THR A 170 -19.82 -14.09 6.51
C THR A 170 -21.05 -14.99 6.69
N ASP A 171 -20.87 -16.30 6.66
CA ASP A 171 -21.94 -17.30 6.89
C ASP A 171 -21.75 -17.95 8.28
N PRO A 172 -22.53 -17.55 9.31
CA PRO A 172 -22.38 -18.04 10.68
C PRO A 172 -22.93 -19.47 10.89
N ALA A 173 -23.18 -20.24 9.84
CA ALA A 173 -23.74 -21.59 9.90
C ALA A 173 -22.69 -22.72 9.95
N LEU A 174 -21.47 -22.44 10.41
CA LEU A 174 -20.42 -23.44 10.72
C LEU A 174 -19.86 -23.21 12.13
#